data_AF-A0A3L9YIU9-F1
#
_entry.id   AF-A0A3L9YIU9-F1
#
_cell.length_a   1.000
_cell.length_b   1.000
_cell.length_c   1.000
_cell.angle_alpha   90.00
_cell.angle_beta   90.00
_cell.angle_gamma   90.00
#
_symmetry.space_group_name_H-M   'P 1'
#
loop_
_entity.id
_entity.type
_entity.pdbx_description
1 polymer ?
#
loop_
_entity_poly.entity_id
_entity_poly.type
_entity_poly.pdbx_seq_one_letter_code
_entity_poly.pdbx_strand_id
1 'polypeptide(L)'
;MEKKLLKIEGIRFLDVVLSGSFFLSGCCALVYQVGWQRILYGIVGVDIDSITIIVSVFMFGIGVGGMLGGRVADIAPHRRIKHYAIAEFSIAIYGLVSVELLQYLGEWLALTRSDALWSGVASFLFLIVPTVLMGMTLPLLTMAFNEWNQSVGVSVGRLYFFNTLGAAIGAGVVPFLLFPRWVLNDVIFFAAMGNVFVGLTAIVAYRRQMSLKNKYSLDL
;
A
#
# COMPACT_ATOMS: atom_id res chain seq x y z
N MET A 1 -12.94 32.47 18.99
CA MET A 1 -11.49 32.15 19.07
C MET A 1 -11.26 30.64 19.22
N GLU A 2 -11.90 29.99 20.20
CA GLU A 2 -11.80 28.54 20.48
C GLU A 2 -12.16 27.61 19.30
N LYS A 3 -13.26 27.88 18.57
CA LYS A 3 -13.64 27.11 17.36
C LYS A 3 -12.56 27.11 16.26
N LYS A 4 -11.78 28.19 16.14
CA LYS A 4 -10.71 28.33 15.13
C LYS A 4 -9.46 27.54 15.55
N LEU A 5 -9.14 27.53 16.85
CA LEU A 5 -8.05 26.72 17.41
C LEU A 5 -8.30 25.22 17.27
N LEU A 6 -9.52 24.76 17.63
CA LEU A 6 -9.93 23.36 17.47
C LEU A 6 -9.88 22.88 16.02
N LYS A 7 -10.23 23.75 15.06
CA LYS A 7 -10.13 23.45 13.63
C LYS A 7 -8.67 23.28 13.18
N ILE A 8 -7.75 24.11 13.67
CA ILE A 8 -6.32 24.05 13.33
C ILE A 8 -5.67 22.79 13.92
N GLU A 9 -5.97 22.44 15.17
CA GLU A 9 -5.44 21.22 15.81
C GLU A 9 -5.93 19.94 15.11
N GLY A 10 -7.21 19.91 14.71
CA GLY A 10 -7.77 18.79 13.95
C GLY A 10 -7.06 18.56 12.61
N ILE A 11 -6.77 19.64 11.88
CA ILE A 11 -6.06 19.58 10.59
C ILE A 11 -4.63 19.04 10.79
N ARG A 12 -3.89 19.57 11.77
CA ARG A 12 -2.52 19.11 12.06
C ARG A 12 -2.47 17.64 12.45
N PHE A 13 -3.46 17.16 13.22
CA PHE A 13 -3.54 15.76 13.59
C PHE A 13 -3.73 14.85 12.37
N LEU A 14 -4.69 15.18 11.49
CA LEU A 14 -4.94 14.43 10.25
C LEU A 14 -3.70 14.38 9.36
N ASP A 15 -3.02 15.51 9.20
CA ASP A 15 -1.78 15.61 8.44
C ASP A 15 -0.70 14.64 8.93
N VAL A 16 -0.45 14.63 10.24
CA VAL A 16 0.59 13.78 10.83
C VAL A 16 0.20 12.30 10.73
N VAL A 17 -1.05 11.96 11.06
CA VAL A 17 -1.53 10.58 11.03
C VAL A 17 -1.46 10.01 9.61
N LEU A 18 -1.94 10.74 8.62
CA LEU A 18 -1.96 10.24 7.25
C LEU A 18 -0.55 10.21 6.63
N SER A 19 0.32 11.18 6.93
CA SER A 19 1.72 11.13 6.48
C SER A 19 2.46 9.94 7.07
N GLY A 20 2.32 9.70 8.38
CA GLY A 20 2.91 8.55 9.05
C GLY A 20 2.33 7.21 8.58
N SER A 21 1.02 7.17 8.31
CA SER A 21 0.35 6.00 7.73
C SER A 21 0.91 5.68 6.34
N PHE A 22 1.14 6.70 5.51
CA PHE A 22 1.62 6.51 4.15
C PHE A 22 3.12 6.19 4.08
N PHE A 23 3.90 6.66 5.05
CA PHE A 23 5.26 6.18 5.31
C PHE A 23 5.28 4.67 5.61
N LEU A 24 4.47 4.23 6.58
CA LEU A 24 4.42 2.82 6.97
C LEU A 24 3.88 1.93 5.83
N SER A 25 2.88 2.40 5.09
CA SER A 25 2.38 1.75 3.87
C SER A 25 3.49 1.55 2.84
N GLY A 26 4.32 2.57 2.61
CA GLY A 26 5.49 2.47 1.72
C GLY A 26 6.51 1.44 2.20
N CYS A 27 6.79 1.40 3.51
CA CYS A 27 7.64 0.37 4.10
C CYS A 27 7.09 -1.04 3.85
N CYS A 28 5.80 -1.25 4.13
CA CYS A 28 5.14 -2.54 3.93
C CYS A 28 5.17 -2.97 2.45
N ALA A 29 4.90 -2.05 1.52
CA ALA A 29 4.93 -2.34 0.08
C ALA A 29 6.27 -2.92 -0.38
N LEU A 30 7.39 -2.36 0.11
CA LEU A 30 8.73 -2.83 -0.25
C LEU A 30 9.14 -4.08 0.52
N VAL A 31 8.61 -4.29 1.74
CA VAL A 31 8.73 -5.58 2.44
C VAL A 31 8.08 -6.70 1.63
N TYR A 32 6.86 -6.48 1.12
CA TYR A 32 6.22 -7.44 0.23
C TYR A 32 6.98 -7.63 -1.07
N GLN A 33 7.45 -6.56 -1.71
CA GLN A 33 8.17 -6.67 -2.98
C GLN A 33 9.39 -7.58 -2.85
N VAL A 34 10.21 -7.38 -1.82
CA VAL A 34 11.41 -8.20 -1.57
C VAL A 34 11.02 -9.62 -1.13
N GLY A 35 9.98 -9.77 -0.31
CA GLY A 35 9.46 -11.08 0.12
C GLY A 35 8.94 -11.91 -1.05
N TRP A 36 8.08 -11.35 -1.89
CA TRP A 36 7.54 -12.01 -3.08
C TRP A 36 8.62 -12.28 -4.12
N GLN A 37 9.60 -11.38 -4.33
CA GLN A 37 10.77 -11.67 -5.19
C GLN A 37 11.47 -12.96 -4.75
N ARG A 38 11.67 -13.15 -3.44
CA ARG A 38 12.34 -14.36 -2.91
C ARG A 38 11.55 -15.63 -3.20
N ILE A 39 10.21 -15.56 -3.20
CA ILE A 39 9.36 -16.70 -3.59
C ILE A 39 9.47 -16.95 -5.09
N LEU A 40 9.39 -15.90 -5.91
CA LEU A 40 9.51 -16.00 -7.37
C LEU A 40 10.84 -16.63 -7.78
N TYR A 41 11.93 -16.30 -7.08
CA TYR A 41 13.21 -16.95 -7.29
C TYR A 41 13.14 -18.48 -7.11
N GLY A 42 12.35 -18.97 -6.15
CA GLY A 42 12.09 -20.41 -5.99
C GLY A 42 11.25 -21.03 -7.11
N ILE A 43 10.39 -20.25 -7.77
CA ILE A 43 9.52 -20.72 -8.87
C ILE A 43 10.28 -20.72 -10.21
N VAL A 44 10.95 -19.62 -10.52
CA VAL A 44 11.61 -19.41 -11.82
C VAL A 44 13.05 -19.94 -11.82
N GLY A 45 13.71 -19.99 -10.65
CA GLY A 45 15.07 -20.49 -10.48
C GLY A 45 16.19 -19.54 -10.95
N VAL A 46 15.83 -18.43 -11.59
CA VAL A 46 16.75 -17.44 -12.14
C VAL A 46 16.53 -16.08 -11.47
N ASP A 47 17.61 -15.49 -10.97
CA ASP A 47 17.56 -14.23 -10.22
C ASP A 47 17.12 -13.06 -11.10
N ILE A 48 17.74 -12.90 -12.28
CA ILE A 48 17.43 -11.79 -13.19
C ILE A 48 15.99 -11.83 -13.68
N ASP A 49 15.43 -13.02 -13.94
CA ASP A 49 14.05 -13.18 -14.39
C ASP A 49 13.06 -12.83 -13.27
N SER A 50 13.33 -13.31 -12.06
CA SER A 50 12.49 -13.05 -10.87
C SER A 50 12.45 -11.56 -10.53
N ILE A 51 13.61 -10.88 -10.57
CA ILE A 51 13.71 -9.43 -10.38
C ILE A 51 12.96 -8.69 -11.49
N THR A 52 13.13 -9.12 -12.74
CA THR A 52 12.46 -8.48 -13.89
C THR A 52 10.95 -8.58 -13.77
N ILE A 53 10.41 -9.76 -13.41
CA ILE A 53 8.98 -9.98 -13.23
C ILE A 53 8.44 -9.12 -12.07
N ILE A 54 9.06 -9.18 -10.89
CA ILE A 54 8.55 -8.47 -9.71
C ILE A 54 8.57 -6.95 -9.90
N VAL A 55 9.65 -6.41 -10.48
CA VAL A 55 9.74 -4.97 -10.73
C VAL A 55 8.74 -4.55 -11.81
N SER A 56 8.59 -5.35 -12.87
CA SER A 56 7.63 -5.05 -13.95
C SER A 56 6.19 -5.03 -13.44
N VAL A 57 5.77 -6.03 -12.65
CA VAL A 57 4.41 -6.07 -12.10
C VAL A 57 4.16 -4.98 -11.05
N PHE A 58 5.17 -4.59 -10.27
CA PHE A 58 5.07 -3.46 -9.35
C PHE A 58 4.92 -2.14 -10.12
N MET A 59 5.75 -1.87 -11.12
CA MET A 59 5.68 -0.64 -11.90
C MET A 59 4.37 -0.55 -12.69
N PHE A 60 3.99 -1.63 -13.37
CA PHE A 60 2.74 -1.68 -14.13
C PHE A 60 1.51 -1.57 -13.21
N GLY A 61 1.48 -2.34 -12.12
CA GLY A 61 0.39 -2.32 -11.15
C GLY A 61 0.24 -0.98 -10.46
N ILE A 62 1.33 -0.34 -10.02
CA ILE A 62 1.28 1.00 -9.42
C ILE A 62 0.76 2.02 -10.44
N GLY A 63 1.19 1.94 -11.70
CA GLY A 63 0.69 2.81 -12.78
C GLY A 63 -0.83 2.66 -12.99
N VAL A 64 -1.30 1.43 -13.21
CA VAL A 64 -2.73 1.12 -13.38
C VAL A 64 -3.53 1.48 -12.13
N GLY A 65 -3.01 1.14 -10.95
CA GLY A 65 -3.59 1.48 -9.65
C GLY A 65 -3.71 2.98 -9.43
N GLY A 66 -2.73 3.78 -9.85
CA GLY A 66 -2.78 5.23 -9.79
C GLY A 66 -3.93 5.80 -10.63
N MET A 67 -4.13 5.27 -11.84
CA MET A 67 -5.25 5.66 -12.71
C MET A 67 -6.60 5.29 -12.10
N LEU A 68 -6.74 4.06 -11.61
CA LEU A 68 -7.98 3.58 -10.98
C LEU A 68 -8.26 4.33 -9.67
N GLY A 69 -7.24 4.54 -8.85
CA GLY A 69 -7.31 5.27 -7.59
C GLY A 69 -7.73 6.72 -7.80
N GLY A 70 -7.21 7.39 -8.83
CA GLY A 70 -7.65 8.72 -9.24
C GLY A 70 -9.13 8.76 -9.60
N ARG A 71 -9.58 7.85 -10.48
CA ARG A 71 -11.01 7.73 -10.85
C ARG A 71 -11.91 7.48 -9.64
N VAL A 72 -11.51 6.58 -8.73
CA VAL A 72 -12.26 6.30 -7.50
C VAL A 72 -12.29 7.52 -6.58
N ALA A 73 -11.19 8.27 -6.49
CA ALA A 73 -11.10 9.50 -5.69
C ALA A 73 -12.03 10.61 -6.20
N ASP A 74 -12.26 10.67 -7.52
CA ASP A 74 -13.14 11.64 -8.17
C ASP A 74 -14.62 11.26 -8.04
N ILE A 75 -14.95 9.97 -8.23
CA ILE A 75 -16.34 9.48 -8.16
C ILE A 75 -16.88 9.46 -6.72
N ALA A 76 -16.01 9.23 -5.73
CA ALA A 76 -16.41 9.07 -4.33
C ALA A 76 -15.62 10.00 -3.37
N PRO A 77 -15.74 11.34 -3.50
CA PRO A 77 -14.92 12.31 -2.78
C PRO A 77 -15.04 12.16 -1.25
N HIS A 78 -16.24 11.92 -0.74
CA HIS A 78 -16.50 11.78 0.70
C HIS A 78 -16.09 10.42 1.30
N ARG A 79 -15.56 9.51 0.49
CA ARG A 79 -15.18 8.15 0.90
C ARG A 79 -13.71 7.84 0.60
N ARG A 80 -12.89 8.82 0.21
CA ARG A 80 -11.47 8.64 -0.14
C ARG A 80 -10.68 7.89 0.94
N ILE A 81 -10.76 8.36 2.20
CA ILE A 81 -10.07 7.71 3.33
C ILE A 81 -10.64 6.30 3.61
N LYS A 82 -11.94 6.08 3.39
CA LYS A 82 -12.54 4.75 3.52
C LYS A 82 -12.02 3.79 2.45
N HIS A 83 -11.95 4.20 1.19
CA HIS A 83 -11.38 3.39 0.12
C HIS A 83 -9.89 3.13 0.32
N TYR A 84 -9.16 4.11 0.84
CA TYR A 84 -7.77 3.92 1.25
C TYR A 84 -7.65 2.82 2.32
N ALA A 85 -8.44 2.90 3.39
CA ALA A 85 -8.45 1.87 4.43
C ALA A 85 -8.83 0.48 3.88
N ILE A 86 -9.83 0.41 3.00
CA ILE A 86 -10.21 -0.85 2.33
C ILE A 86 -9.04 -1.42 1.52
N ALA A 87 -8.34 -0.59 0.74
CA ALA A 87 -7.17 -1.02 -0.02
C ALA A 87 -6.08 -1.60 0.90
N GLU A 88 -5.77 -0.92 2.01
CA GLU A 88 -4.78 -1.37 3.00
C GLU A 88 -5.18 -2.71 3.65
N PHE A 89 -6.44 -2.88 4.05
CA PHE A 89 -6.91 -4.17 4.57
C PHE A 89 -6.88 -5.28 3.52
N SER A 90 -7.25 -4.97 2.27
CA SER A 90 -7.18 -5.93 1.17
C SER A 90 -5.73 -6.35 0.89
N ILE A 91 -4.78 -5.42 0.94
CA ILE A 91 -3.34 -5.71 0.82
C ILE A 91 -2.89 -6.59 1.99
N ALA A 92 -3.32 -6.30 3.22
CA ALA A 92 -2.98 -7.12 4.38
C ALA A 92 -3.49 -8.56 4.24
N ILE A 93 -4.77 -8.73 3.88
CA ILE A 93 -5.38 -10.04 3.65
C ILE A 93 -4.63 -10.77 2.55
N TYR A 94 -4.35 -10.08 1.44
CA TYR A 94 -3.59 -10.66 0.34
C TYR A 94 -2.20 -11.11 0.80
N GLY A 95 -1.48 -10.27 1.57
CA GLY A 95 -0.19 -10.61 2.16
C GLY A 95 -0.24 -11.90 2.97
N LEU A 96 -1.23 -12.01 3.88
CA LEU A 96 -1.40 -13.19 4.74
C LEU A 96 -1.63 -14.50 3.99
N VAL A 97 -2.28 -14.47 2.82
CA VAL A 97 -2.54 -15.68 2.02
C VAL A 97 -1.53 -15.86 0.88
N SER A 98 -0.70 -14.85 0.60
CA SER A 98 0.14 -14.80 -0.60
C SER A 98 1.24 -15.85 -0.60
N VAL A 99 1.79 -16.20 0.57
CA VAL A 99 2.93 -17.13 0.63
C VAL A 99 2.48 -18.52 0.24
N GLU A 100 1.40 -19.02 0.86
CA GLU A 100 0.84 -20.34 0.58
C GLU A 100 0.34 -20.43 -0.87
N LEU A 101 -0.35 -19.40 -1.35
CA LEU A 101 -0.87 -19.40 -2.72
C LEU A 101 0.24 -19.34 -3.78
N LEU A 102 1.32 -18.58 -3.55
CA LEU A 102 2.47 -18.56 -4.47
C LEU A 102 3.25 -19.88 -4.44
N GLN A 103 3.41 -20.50 -3.26
CA GLN A 103 4.03 -21.82 -3.15
C GLN A 103 3.22 -22.87 -3.92
N TYR A 104 1.90 -22.90 -3.72
CA TYR A 104 1.01 -23.77 -4.47
C TYR A 104 1.07 -23.50 -5.98
N LEU A 105 1.11 -22.23 -6.39
CA LEU A 105 1.29 -21.86 -7.80
C LEU A 105 2.61 -22.41 -8.35
N GLY A 106 3.70 -22.28 -7.59
CA GLY A 106 5.00 -22.82 -7.96
C GLY A 106 5.01 -24.34 -8.12
N GLU A 107 4.42 -25.06 -7.17
CA GLU A 107 4.27 -26.53 -7.24
C GLU A 107 3.43 -26.96 -8.44
N TRP A 108 2.32 -26.26 -8.70
CA TRP A 108 1.46 -26.54 -9.83
C TRP A 108 2.16 -26.30 -11.18
N LEU A 109 2.91 -25.21 -11.31
CA LEU A 109 3.73 -24.91 -12.49
C LEU A 109 4.82 -25.97 -12.70
N ALA A 110 5.44 -26.45 -11.62
CA ALA A 110 6.44 -27.52 -11.69
C ALA A 110 5.83 -28.87 -12.11
N LEU A 111 4.68 -29.24 -11.55
CA LEU A 111 3.95 -30.47 -11.90
C LEU A 111 3.52 -30.49 -13.37
N THR A 112 3.10 -29.34 -13.90
CA THR A 112 2.69 -29.17 -15.30
C THR A 112 3.88 -29.02 -16.26
N ARG A 113 5.12 -28.97 -15.74
CA ARG A 113 6.35 -28.70 -16.52
C ARG A 113 6.22 -27.42 -17.34
N SER A 114 5.63 -26.40 -16.74
CA SER A 114 5.49 -25.08 -17.36
C SER A 114 6.85 -24.48 -17.68
N ASP A 115 6.96 -23.80 -18.82
CA ASP A 115 8.18 -23.09 -19.19
C ASP A 115 8.33 -21.77 -18.40
N ALA A 116 9.48 -21.10 -18.58
CA ALA A 116 9.77 -19.85 -17.91
C ALA A 116 8.78 -18.73 -18.26
N LEU A 117 8.28 -18.71 -19.51
CA LEU A 117 7.33 -17.71 -19.98
C LEU A 117 6.01 -17.84 -19.22
N TRP A 118 5.42 -19.04 -19.18
CA TRP A 118 4.16 -19.28 -18.47
C TRP A 118 4.29 -19.08 -16.98
N SER A 119 5.42 -19.47 -16.39
CA SER A 119 5.69 -19.24 -14.96
C SER A 119 5.76 -17.74 -14.64
N GLY A 120 6.39 -16.95 -15.52
CA GLY A 120 6.44 -15.50 -15.41
C GLY A 120 5.07 -14.84 -15.58
N VAL A 121 4.28 -15.26 -16.58
CA VAL A 121 2.91 -14.75 -16.80
C VAL A 121 2.01 -15.05 -15.61
N ALA A 122 2.02 -16.28 -15.10
CA ALA A 122 1.20 -16.66 -13.95
C ALA A 122 1.58 -15.87 -12.69
N SER A 123 2.87 -15.70 -12.44
CA SER A 123 3.40 -14.89 -11.34
C SER A 123 3.00 -13.42 -11.47
N PHE A 124 3.08 -12.86 -12.68
CA PHE A 124 2.66 -11.49 -12.97
C PHE A 124 1.16 -11.31 -12.70
N LEU A 125 0.34 -12.22 -13.23
CA LEU A 125 -1.12 -12.18 -13.05
C LEU A 125 -1.54 -12.38 -11.60
N PHE A 126 -0.78 -13.15 -10.82
CA PHE A 126 -1.00 -13.27 -9.39
C PHE A 126 -0.75 -11.91 -8.72
N LEU A 127 0.45 -11.35 -8.92
CA LEU A 127 0.94 -10.17 -8.20
C LEU A 127 0.34 -8.84 -8.69
N ILE A 128 -0.37 -8.80 -9.82
CA ILE A 128 -0.98 -7.55 -10.31
C ILE A 128 -2.06 -7.03 -9.36
N VAL A 129 -2.79 -7.93 -8.69
CA VAL A 129 -3.89 -7.56 -7.79
C VAL A 129 -3.40 -6.68 -6.62
N PRO A 130 -2.41 -7.09 -5.80
CA PRO A 130 -1.94 -6.27 -4.70
C PRO A 130 -1.20 -5.02 -5.20
N THR A 131 -0.46 -5.07 -6.30
CA THR A 131 0.28 -3.90 -6.80
C THR A 131 -0.64 -2.82 -7.35
N VAL A 132 -1.77 -3.20 -7.96
CA VAL A 132 -2.84 -2.26 -8.32
C VAL A 132 -3.44 -1.61 -7.07
N LEU A 133 -3.76 -2.40 -6.04
CA LEU A 133 -4.26 -1.84 -4.77
C LEU A 133 -3.26 -0.88 -4.12
N MET A 134 -1.97 -1.22 -4.13
CA MET A 134 -0.90 -0.35 -3.65
C MET A 134 -0.84 0.95 -4.46
N GLY A 135 -0.98 0.89 -5.79
CA GLY A 135 -1.01 2.07 -6.65
C GLY A 135 -2.20 3.01 -6.39
N MET A 136 -3.34 2.48 -5.95
CA MET A 136 -4.52 3.28 -5.65
C MET A 136 -4.36 4.19 -4.43
N THR A 137 -3.40 3.89 -3.54
CA THR A 137 -3.28 4.55 -2.24
C THR A 137 -2.92 6.04 -2.34
N LEU A 138 -1.96 6.40 -3.22
CA LEU A 138 -1.48 7.77 -3.36
C LEU A 138 -2.57 8.74 -3.86
N PRO A 139 -3.30 8.48 -4.97
CA PRO A 139 -4.36 9.39 -5.41
C PRO A 139 -5.48 9.54 -4.37
N LEU A 140 -5.88 8.45 -3.71
CA LEU A 140 -6.92 8.47 -2.68
C LEU A 140 -6.52 9.38 -1.51
N LEU A 141 -5.29 9.25 -1.00
CA LEU A 141 -4.80 10.10 0.09
C LEU A 141 -4.52 11.53 -0.34
N THR A 142 -3.93 11.73 -1.52
CA THR A 142 -3.65 13.07 -2.06
C THR A 142 -4.92 13.88 -2.18
N MET A 143 -5.96 13.30 -2.75
CA MET A 143 -7.24 13.97 -2.92
C MET A 143 -7.94 14.17 -1.56
N ALA A 144 -7.74 13.30 -0.57
CA ALA A 144 -8.20 13.54 0.79
C ALA A 144 -7.47 14.73 1.47
N PHE A 145 -6.16 14.85 1.25
CA PHE A 145 -5.33 15.95 1.78
C PHE A 145 -5.60 17.30 1.13
N ASN A 146 -5.82 17.31 -0.19
CA ASN A 146 -6.00 18.54 -0.95
C ASN A 146 -7.23 19.33 -0.47
N GLU A 147 -8.25 18.66 0.05
CA GLU A 147 -9.41 19.32 0.68
C GLU A 147 -9.04 20.27 1.83
N TRP A 148 -7.85 20.11 2.43
CA TRP A 148 -7.38 20.91 3.56
C TRP A 148 -6.26 21.88 3.22
N ASN A 149 -5.26 21.45 2.45
CA ASN A 149 -4.11 22.31 2.12
C ASN A 149 -4.35 23.26 0.95
N GLN A 150 -5.44 23.07 0.18
CA GLN A 150 -5.78 23.87 -1.00
C GLN A 150 -4.65 23.98 -2.05
N SER A 151 -3.66 23.09 -1.96
CA SER A 151 -2.53 22.96 -2.88
C SER A 151 -2.27 21.48 -3.12
N VAL A 152 -2.65 21.04 -4.31
CA VAL A 152 -2.46 19.66 -4.76
C VAL A 152 -0.97 19.34 -4.77
N GLY A 153 -0.12 20.24 -5.29
CA GLY A 153 1.32 20.01 -5.41
C GLY A 153 2.00 19.76 -4.07
N VAL A 154 1.68 20.54 -3.03
CA VAL A 154 2.23 20.34 -1.68
C VAL A 154 1.74 19.01 -1.08
N SER A 155 0.47 18.68 -1.30
CA SER A 155 -0.14 17.43 -0.81
C SER A 155 0.52 16.20 -1.45
N VAL A 156 0.66 16.21 -2.78
CA VAL A 156 1.36 15.15 -3.55
C VAL A 156 2.80 15.04 -3.07
N GLY A 157 3.56 16.14 -3.07
CA GLY A 157 4.99 16.12 -2.75
C GLY A 157 5.26 15.59 -1.35
N ARG A 158 4.48 16.03 -0.35
CA ARG A 158 4.64 15.58 1.04
C ARG A 158 4.32 14.10 1.20
N LEU A 159 3.19 13.64 0.69
CA LEU A 159 2.80 12.24 0.78
C LEU A 159 3.80 11.34 0.03
N TYR A 160 4.14 11.72 -1.20
CA TYR A 160 5.10 10.98 -2.01
C TYR A 160 6.48 10.89 -1.35
N PHE A 161 6.93 11.97 -0.68
CA PHE A 161 8.16 11.97 0.10
C PHE A 161 8.12 10.93 1.23
N PHE A 162 7.09 10.97 2.09
CA PHE A 162 6.99 10.04 3.21
C PHE A 162 6.86 8.59 2.75
N ASN A 163 6.10 8.32 1.69
CA ASN A 163 5.97 6.98 1.14
C ASN A 163 7.26 6.46 0.53
N THR A 164 7.95 7.28 -0.27
CA THR A 164 9.24 6.90 -0.87
C THR A 164 10.31 6.69 0.21
N LEU A 165 10.32 7.52 1.26
CA LEU A 165 11.23 7.34 2.39
C LEU A 165 10.94 6.03 3.12
N GLY A 166 9.68 5.73 3.39
CA GLY A 166 9.25 4.47 4.00
C GLY A 166 9.62 3.27 3.14
N ALA A 167 9.38 3.35 1.83
CA ALA A 167 9.78 2.35 0.84
C ALA A 167 11.28 2.09 0.85
N ALA A 168 12.11 3.14 0.82
CA ALA A 168 13.56 3.01 0.88
C ALA A 168 14.03 2.32 2.17
N ILE A 169 13.43 2.67 3.32
CA ILE A 169 13.71 2.03 4.59
C ILE A 169 13.26 0.56 4.58
N GLY A 170 12.06 0.26 4.08
CA GLY A 170 11.55 -1.10 3.96
C GLY A 170 12.45 -1.98 3.09
N ALA A 171 12.85 -1.48 1.92
CA ALA A 171 13.74 -2.17 1.00
C ALA A 171 15.11 -2.48 1.61
N GLY A 172 15.66 -1.59 2.45
CA GLY A 172 16.91 -1.84 3.17
C GLY A 172 16.75 -2.76 4.38
N VAL A 173 15.71 -2.57 5.18
CA VAL A 173 15.48 -3.31 6.43
C VAL A 173 15.26 -4.81 6.16
N VAL A 174 14.63 -5.18 5.04
CA VAL A 174 14.33 -6.59 4.74
C VAL A 174 15.59 -7.46 4.61
N PRO A 175 16.53 -7.19 3.67
CA PRO A 175 17.72 -8.03 3.50
C PRO A 175 18.71 -7.93 4.67
N PHE A 176 18.84 -6.76 5.30
CA PHE A 176 19.89 -6.53 6.32
C PHE A 176 19.42 -6.81 7.76
N LEU A 177 18.12 -6.73 8.05
CA LEU A 177 17.60 -6.88 9.41
C LEU A 177 16.60 -8.04 9.55
N LEU A 178 15.62 -8.13 8.65
CA LEU A 178 14.52 -9.09 8.80
C LEU A 178 14.94 -10.49 8.38
N PHE A 179 15.41 -10.70 7.14
CA PHE A 179 15.79 -12.03 6.66
C PHE A 179 16.92 -12.74 7.42
N PRO A 180 17.88 -12.05 8.05
CA PRO A 180 18.84 -12.72 8.94
C PRO A 180 18.23 -13.30 10.22
N ARG A 181 17.02 -12.86 10.62
CA ARG A 181 16.40 -13.20 11.92
C ARG A 181 15.08 -13.95 11.77
N TRP A 182 14.34 -13.69 10.70
CA TRP A 182 12.97 -14.13 10.50
C TRP A 182 12.85 -14.97 9.24
N VAL A 183 11.94 -15.94 9.28
CA VAL A 183 11.55 -16.67 8.07
C VAL A 183 10.63 -15.81 7.21
N LEU A 184 10.50 -16.17 5.93
CA LEU A 184 9.70 -15.40 4.97
C LEU A 184 8.27 -15.14 5.45
N ASN A 185 7.61 -16.14 6.05
CA ASN A 185 6.25 -16.00 6.57
C ASN A 185 6.14 -14.90 7.62
N ASP A 186 7.09 -14.83 8.55
CA ASP A 186 7.10 -13.80 9.60
C ASP A 186 7.31 -12.40 9.01
N VAL A 187 8.15 -12.27 7.98
CA VAL A 187 8.39 -11.00 7.28
C VAL A 187 7.13 -10.51 6.58
N ILE A 188 6.43 -11.40 5.87
CA ILE A 188 5.17 -11.07 5.19
C ILE A 188 4.05 -10.79 6.20
N PHE A 189 3.97 -11.56 7.28
CA PHE A 189 3.02 -11.33 8.37
C PHE A 189 3.24 -9.97 9.03
N PHE A 190 4.50 -9.59 9.28
CA PHE A 190 4.84 -8.28 9.83
C PHE A 190 4.37 -7.13 8.93
N ALA A 191 4.59 -7.24 7.61
CA ALA A 191 4.05 -6.27 6.66
C ALA A 191 2.52 -6.21 6.69
N ALA A 192 1.85 -7.36 6.75
CA ALA A 192 0.39 -7.43 6.84
C ALA A 192 -0.16 -6.76 8.10
N MET A 193 0.49 -6.95 9.25
CA MET A 193 0.14 -6.24 10.47
C MET A 193 0.36 -4.73 10.34
N GLY A 194 1.41 -4.32 9.62
CA GLY A 194 1.64 -2.91 9.25
C GLY A 194 0.48 -2.33 8.44
N ASN A 195 0.02 -3.02 7.39
CA ASN A 195 -1.14 -2.57 6.60
C ASN A 195 -2.44 -2.56 7.40
N VAL A 196 -2.68 -3.56 8.28
CA VAL A 196 -3.82 -3.55 9.20
C VAL A 196 -3.78 -2.31 10.08
N PHE A 197 -2.62 -2.00 10.67
CA PHE A 197 -2.43 -0.82 11.51
C PHE A 197 -2.71 0.47 10.72
N VAL A 198 -2.17 0.59 9.50
CA VAL A 198 -2.44 1.71 8.59
C VAL A 198 -3.93 1.85 8.24
N GLY A 199 -4.61 0.74 7.96
CA GLY A 199 -6.05 0.72 7.70
C GLY A 199 -6.86 1.20 8.92
N LEU A 200 -6.46 0.79 10.13
CA LEU A 200 -7.09 1.21 11.38
C LEU A 200 -6.87 2.71 11.66
N THR A 201 -5.66 3.23 11.50
CA THR A 201 -5.37 4.66 11.67
C THR A 201 -6.14 5.50 10.65
N ALA A 202 -6.29 5.02 9.42
CA ALA A 202 -7.13 5.64 8.40
C ALA A 202 -8.62 5.67 8.79
N ILE A 203 -9.17 4.60 9.37
CA ILE A 203 -10.55 4.60 9.88
C ILE A 203 -10.73 5.62 11.01
N VAL A 204 -9.78 5.69 11.95
CA VAL A 204 -9.82 6.67 13.04
C VAL A 204 -9.79 8.10 12.49
N ALA A 205 -8.92 8.36 11.51
CA ALA A 205 -8.85 9.63 10.79
C ALA A 205 -10.19 9.96 10.09
N TYR A 206 -10.79 8.99 9.39
CA TYR A 206 -12.08 9.14 8.72
C TYR A 206 -13.21 9.48 9.70
N ARG A 207 -13.29 8.80 10.85
CA ARG A 207 -14.32 9.05 11.88
C ARG A 207 -14.17 10.45 12.47
N ARG A 208 -12.94 10.90 12.75
CA ARG A 208 -12.68 12.27 13.22
C ARG A 208 -13.07 13.31 12.17
N GLN A 209 -12.75 13.09 10.89
CA GLN A 209 -13.14 13.99 9.81
C GLN A 209 -14.66 14.15 9.72
N MET A 210 -15.40 13.04 9.76
CA MET A 210 -16.87 13.05 9.73
C MET A 210 -17.47 13.74 10.96
N SER A 211 -16.91 13.51 12.15
CA SER A 211 -17.36 14.18 13.39
C SER A 211 -17.16 15.69 13.33
N LEU A 212 -16.00 16.15 12.85
CA LEU A 212 -15.75 17.59 12.68
C LEU A 212 -16.73 18.18 11.66
N LYS A 213 -16.91 17.53 10.50
CA LYS A 213 -17.85 18.01 9.46
C LYS A 213 -19.27 18.16 9.99
N ASN A 214 -19.79 17.16 10.72
CA ASN A 214 -21.13 17.22 11.34
C ASN A 214 -21.24 18.32 12.41
N LYS A 215 -20.20 18.51 13.23
CA LYS A 215 -20.21 19.53 14.29
C LYS A 215 -20.25 20.96 13.73
N TYR A 216 -19.70 21.20 12.55
CA TYR A 216 -19.69 22.51 11.90
C TYR A 216 -20.81 22.71 10.86
N SER A 217 -21.50 21.65 10.44
CA SER A 217 -22.67 21.76 9.53
C SER A 217 -24.00 21.98 10.26
N LEU A 218 -24.07 21.74 11.57
CA LEU A 218 -25.24 21.99 12.42
C LEU A 218 -25.29 23.43 12.99
N ASP A 219 -24.31 24.26 12.66
CA ASP A 219 -24.18 25.65 13.10
C ASP A 219 -24.56 26.67 11.98
N LEU A 220 -25.25 26.21 10.93
CA LEU A 220 -25.83 27.02 9.83
C LEU A 220 -27.34 26.76 9.77
#